data_AF-A0A2M7AG45-F1
#
_entry.id   AF-A0A2M7AG45-F1
#
_cell.length_a   1.000
_cell.length_b   1.000
_cell.length_c   1.000
_cell.angle_alpha   90.00
_cell.angle_beta   90.00
_cell.angle_gamma   90.00
#
_symmetry.space_group_name_H-M   'P 1'
#
loop_
_entity.id
_entity.type
_entity.pdbx_description
1 polymer ?
#
loop_
_entity_poly.entity_id
_entity_poly.type
_entity_poly.pdbx_seq_one_letter_code
_entity_poly.pdbx_strand_id
1 'polypeptide(L)'
;MPHSATFDKSGQPVDMDRSPQLPHLHHRRATGQSLVPVLTGQAESVQDSVIAELDEDYLGCPLRTLITQDHWMTIYGGNRDIGELYDLAEDPRQLYNRWDDPR
;
A
#
# COMPACT_ATOMS: atom_id res chain seq x y z
N MET A 1 4.19 0.34 -31.60
CA MET A 1 5.25 0.26 -30.56
C MET A 1 5.03 -1.07 -29.83
N PRO A 2 5.97 -2.03 -29.79
CA PRO A 2 5.69 -3.29 -29.11
C PRO A 2 5.78 -3.09 -27.60
N HIS A 3 4.76 -3.57 -26.88
CA HIS A 3 4.71 -3.59 -25.42
C HIS A 3 5.81 -4.52 -24.88
N SER A 4 6.61 -4.03 -23.93
CA SER A 4 7.59 -4.85 -23.19
C SER A 4 6.82 -5.82 -22.30
N ALA A 5 6.90 -7.12 -22.59
CA ALA A 5 6.29 -8.16 -21.76
C ALA A 5 7.17 -8.40 -20.52
N THR A 6 6.57 -8.43 -19.33
CA THR A 6 7.24 -8.93 -18.12
C THR A 6 7.20 -10.44 -18.14
N PHE A 7 8.31 -11.12 -17.84
CA PHE A 7 8.41 -12.58 -17.85
C PHE A 7 8.62 -13.12 -16.44
N ASP A 8 8.07 -14.29 -16.12
CA ASP A 8 8.36 -14.98 -14.87
C ASP A 8 9.76 -15.63 -14.88
N LYS A 9 10.13 -16.28 -13.77
CA LYS A 9 11.44 -16.97 -13.65
C LYS A 9 11.60 -18.16 -14.61
N SER A 10 10.54 -18.59 -15.28
CA SER A 10 10.55 -19.62 -16.31
C SER A 10 10.57 -19.05 -17.74
N GLY A 11 10.57 -17.72 -17.89
CA GLY A 11 10.61 -17.04 -19.18
C GLY A 11 9.24 -16.98 -19.87
N GLN A 12 8.13 -17.17 -19.15
CA GLN A 12 6.78 -17.04 -19.70
C GLN A 12 6.25 -15.60 -19.53
N PRO A 13 5.61 -15.01 -20.55
CA PRO A 13 5.03 -13.67 -20.44
C PRO A 13 3.91 -13.66 -19.41
N VAL A 14 4.04 -12.80 -18.40
CA VAL A 14 3.04 -12.58 -17.37
C VAL A 14 2.18 -11.40 -17.79
N ASP A 15 0.99 -11.71 -18.27
CA ASP A 15 -0.08 -10.72 -18.40
C ASP A 15 -0.73 -10.54 -17.02
N MET A 16 -0.39 -9.45 -16.34
CA MET A 16 -0.98 -9.10 -15.04
C MET A 16 -2.46 -8.67 -15.16
N ASP A 17 -2.92 -8.29 -16.36
CA ASP A 17 -4.30 -7.90 -16.65
C ASP A 17 -5.16 -9.08 -17.13
N ARG A 18 -4.54 -10.15 -17.65
CA ARG A 18 -5.20 -11.40 -18.06
C ARG A 18 -4.44 -12.65 -17.63
N SER A 19 -4.08 -12.72 -16.36
CA SER A 19 -3.52 -13.96 -15.82
C SER A 19 -4.55 -15.10 -15.97
N PRO A 20 -4.20 -16.22 -16.63
CA PRO A 20 -5.07 -17.39 -16.65
C PRO A 20 -5.21 -17.88 -15.21
N GLN A 21 -6.45 -17.95 -14.73
CA GLN A 21 -6.72 -18.44 -13.37
C GLN A 21 -6.23 -19.89 -13.27
N LEU A 22 -5.14 -20.10 -12.53
CA LEU A 22 -4.63 -21.44 -12.26
C LEU A 22 -5.51 -22.08 -11.16
N PRO A 23 -6.22 -23.18 -11.44
CA PRO A 23 -7.34 -23.64 -10.62
C PRO A 23 -6.95 -24.31 -9.28
N HIS A 24 -5.67 -24.30 -8.88
CA HIS A 24 -5.16 -25.01 -7.70
C HIS A 24 -4.31 -24.17 -6.75
N LEU A 25 -4.05 -22.91 -7.05
CA LEU A 25 -3.74 -21.97 -5.99
C LEU A 25 -5.08 -21.47 -5.46
N HIS A 26 -5.34 -21.68 -4.17
CA HIS A 26 -6.17 -20.74 -3.41
C HIS A 26 -5.45 -19.40 -3.46
N HIS A 27 -5.51 -18.72 -4.60
CA HIS A 27 -5.04 -17.37 -4.77
C HIS A 27 -5.89 -16.57 -3.80
N ARG A 28 -5.35 -16.29 -2.60
CA ARG A 28 -5.68 -15.02 -1.96
C ARG A 28 -5.50 -14.02 -3.08
N ARG A 29 -6.61 -13.42 -3.50
CA ARG A 29 -6.60 -12.42 -4.57
C ARG A 29 -5.44 -11.49 -4.27
N ALA A 30 -4.58 -11.25 -5.26
CA ALA A 30 -3.55 -10.23 -5.09
C ALA A 30 -4.24 -8.96 -4.60
N THR A 31 -3.74 -8.38 -3.50
CA THR A 31 -4.35 -7.21 -2.87
C THR A 31 -3.98 -5.90 -3.58
N GLY A 32 -2.93 -5.93 -4.41
CA GLY A 32 -2.51 -4.81 -5.25
C GLY A 32 -3.35 -4.68 -6.52
N GLN A 33 -3.45 -3.44 -7.02
CA GLN A 33 -4.05 -3.11 -8.30
C GLN A 33 -2.98 -2.93 -9.39
N SER A 34 -3.33 -3.18 -10.65
CA SER A 34 -2.44 -2.92 -11.79
C SER A 34 -2.18 -1.43 -11.94
N LEU A 35 -0.92 -1.03 -12.14
CA LEU A 35 -0.55 0.37 -12.43
C LEU A 35 -0.65 0.73 -13.92
N VAL A 36 -1.01 -0.22 -14.78
CA VAL A 36 -1.14 0.02 -16.23
C VAL A 36 -2.02 1.25 -16.53
N PRO A 37 -3.22 1.43 -15.94
CA PRO A 37 -4.05 2.61 -16.20
C PRO A 37 -3.35 3.93 -15.88
N VAL A 38 -2.51 3.98 -14.85
CA VAL A 38 -1.74 5.18 -14.49
C VAL A 38 -0.62 5.42 -15.51
N LEU A 39 0.10 4.37 -15.88
CA LEU A 39 1.23 4.44 -16.81
C LEU A 39 0.79 4.78 -18.25
N THR A 40 -0.44 4.45 -18.62
CA THR A 40 -1.03 4.76 -19.94
C THR A 40 -1.82 6.06 -19.95
N GLY A 41 -1.92 6.78 -18.83
CA GLY A 41 -2.70 8.02 -18.69
C GLY A 41 -4.21 7.82 -18.72
N GLN A 42 -4.70 6.60 -18.46
CA GLN A 42 -6.12 6.26 -18.38
C GLN A 42 -6.71 6.53 -16.98
N ALA A 43 -5.87 6.67 -15.95
CA ALA A 43 -6.26 7.05 -14.59
C ALA A 43 -5.14 7.84 -13.90
N GLU A 44 -5.48 8.65 -12.90
CA GLU A 44 -4.48 9.36 -12.07
C GLU A 44 -3.98 8.49 -10.90
N SER A 45 -4.84 7.61 -10.38
CA SER A 45 -4.52 6.63 -9.33
C SER A 45 -5.35 5.35 -9.53
N VAL A 46 -4.93 4.25 -8.91
CA VAL A 46 -5.67 2.98 -8.85
C VAL A 46 -6.18 2.63 -7.45
N GLN A 47 -5.89 3.48 -6.46
CA GLN A 47 -6.28 3.27 -5.07
C GLN A 47 -6.31 4.60 -4.30
N ASP A 48 -7.22 4.70 -3.34
CA ASP A 48 -7.39 5.90 -2.50
C ASP A 48 -6.44 5.93 -1.30
N SER A 49 -5.93 4.76 -0.91
CA SER A 49 -5.07 4.61 0.27
C SER A 49 -4.10 3.43 0.14
N VAL A 50 -3.06 3.44 0.96
CA VAL A 50 -2.08 2.35 1.14
C VAL A 50 -2.10 1.91 2.60
N ILE A 51 -1.97 0.61 2.84
CA ILE A 51 -1.69 0.06 4.17
C ILE A 51 -0.27 -0.49 4.16
N ALA A 52 0.52 -0.11 5.16
CA ALA A 52 1.83 -0.71 5.44
C ALA A 52 1.77 -1.41 6.81
N GLU A 53 2.32 -2.62 6.86
CA GLU A 53 2.36 -3.44 8.07
C GLU A 53 3.82 -3.70 8.44
N LEU A 54 4.17 -3.47 9.70
CA LEU A 54 5.45 -3.88 10.26
C LEU A 54 5.18 -4.73 11.49
N ASP A 55 5.44 -6.03 11.36
CA ASP A 55 5.42 -6.97 12.49
C ASP A 55 6.83 -7.05 13.05
N GLU A 56 7.18 -6.10 13.93
CA GLU A 56 8.45 -6.08 14.62
C GLU A 56 8.42 -7.00 15.86
N ASP A 57 9.11 -8.12 15.74
CA ASP A 57 9.13 -9.18 16.76
C ASP A 57 9.98 -8.81 17.99
N TYR A 58 11.02 -7.99 17.85
CA TYR A 58 11.95 -7.69 18.94
C TYR A 58 11.32 -6.81 20.02
N LEU A 59 10.57 -5.79 19.60
CA LEU A 59 9.88 -4.87 20.51
C LEU A 59 8.46 -5.34 20.87
N GLY A 60 7.98 -6.42 20.24
CA GLY A 60 6.64 -6.96 20.47
C GLY A 60 5.52 -5.96 20.13
N CYS A 61 5.79 -5.03 19.21
CA CYS A 61 4.88 -3.95 18.87
C CYS A 61 4.62 -3.98 17.36
N PRO A 62 3.52 -4.63 16.91
CA PRO A 62 3.16 -4.62 15.50
C PRO A 62 2.62 -3.23 15.14
N LEU A 63 3.17 -2.60 14.11
CA LEU A 63 2.72 -1.31 13.60
C LEU A 63 1.80 -1.51 12.41
N ARG A 64 0.78 -0.68 12.32
CA ARG A 64 -0.09 -0.58 11.15
C ARG A 64 -0.18 0.88 10.75
N THR A 65 0.17 1.16 9.50
CA THR A 65 0.12 2.50 8.95
C THR A 65 -0.89 2.56 7.82
N LEU A 66 -1.83 3.49 7.90
CA LEU A 66 -2.74 3.87 6.83
C LEU A 66 -2.30 5.21 6.24
N ILE A 67 -2.16 5.25 4.93
CA ILE A 67 -1.76 6.45 4.20
C ILE A 67 -2.84 6.76 3.17
N THR A 68 -3.44 7.95 3.24
CA THR A 68 -4.34 8.49 2.23
C THR A 68 -3.62 9.57 1.42
N GLN A 69 -4.34 10.26 0.54
CA GLN A 69 -3.80 11.43 -0.15
C GLN A 69 -3.39 12.55 0.82
N ASP A 70 -4.08 12.69 1.95
CA ASP A 70 -4.01 13.84 2.84
C ASP A 70 -3.60 13.49 4.28
N HIS A 71 -3.51 12.21 4.65
CA HIS A 71 -3.16 11.81 6.01
C HIS A 71 -2.21 10.62 6.05
N TRP A 72 -1.38 10.59 7.09
CA TRP A 72 -0.60 9.43 7.50
C TRP A 72 -0.97 9.10 8.94
N MET A 73 -1.38 7.86 9.19
CA MET A 73 -1.72 7.41 10.53
C MET A 73 -1.01 6.10 10.85
N THR A 74 -0.23 6.06 11.94
CA THR A 74 0.39 4.83 12.45
C THR A 74 -0.20 4.49 13.82
N ILE A 75 -0.64 3.24 13.99
CA ILE A 75 -1.01 2.69 15.30
C ILE A 75 0.04 1.71 15.79
N TYR A 76 0.35 1.76 17.08
CA TYR A 76 1.27 0.85 17.76
C TYR A 76 0.46 -0.25 18.46
N GLY A 77 0.62 -1.48 18.01
CA GLY A 77 -0.05 -2.62 18.60
C GLY A 77 0.33 -2.79 20.07
N GLY A 78 -0.70 -3.01 20.91
CA GLY A 78 -0.53 -3.19 22.35
C GLY A 78 -0.67 -1.92 23.20
N ASN A 79 -0.67 -0.72 22.61
CA ASN A 79 -0.90 0.52 23.35
C ASN A 79 -1.73 1.51 22.51
N ARG A 80 -2.96 1.84 22.98
CA ARG A 80 -3.87 2.76 22.27
C ARG A 80 -3.59 4.23 22.56
N ASP A 81 -2.77 4.52 23.55
CA ASP A 81 -2.44 5.88 23.97
C ASP A 81 -1.24 6.43 23.19
N ILE A 82 -0.64 5.65 22.28
CA ILE A 82 0.51 6.05 21.48
C ILE A 82 0.18 5.80 20.00
N GLY A 83 0.38 6.83 19.18
CA GLY A 83 0.19 6.76 17.75
C GLY A 83 0.84 7.94 17.03
N GLU A 84 0.73 7.90 15.72
CA GLU A 84 1.13 8.98 14.84
C GLU A 84 -0.05 9.37 13.97
N LEU A 85 -0.30 10.67 13.86
CA LEU A 85 -1.23 11.25 12.89
C LEU A 85 -0.59 12.48 12.28
N TYR A 86 -0.39 12.49 10.97
CA TYR A 86 0.14 13.62 10.23
C TYR A 86 -0.85 14.05 9.16
N ASP A 87 -1.07 15.36 9.06
CA ASP A 87 -1.78 16.00 7.95
C ASP A 87 -0.77 16.23 6.82
N LEU A 88 -0.86 15.44 5.75
CA LEU A 88 0.07 15.49 4.62
C LEU A 88 -0.20 16.68 3.69
N ALA A 89 -1.39 17.29 3.76
CA ALA A 89 -1.70 18.47 2.98
C ALA A 89 -0.99 19.72 3.54
N GLU A 90 -0.92 19.85 4.86
CA GLU A 90 -0.25 20.95 5.55
C GLU A 90 1.20 20.64 5.95
N ASP A 91 1.50 19.38 6.26
CA ASP A 91 2.81 18.90 6.72
C ASP A 91 3.27 17.65 5.96
N PRO A 92 3.65 17.81 4.66
CA PRO A 92 4.10 16.70 3.82
C PRO A 92 5.41 16.04 4.30
N ARG A 93 6.10 16.65 5.29
CA ARG A 93 7.33 16.13 5.86
C ARG A 93 7.11 15.43 7.21
N GLN A 94 5.87 15.34 7.69
CA GLN A 94 5.49 14.60 8.90
C GLN A 94 6.31 15.05 10.13
N LEU A 95 6.45 16.36 10.31
CA LEU A 95 7.21 16.97 11.41
C LEU A 95 6.37 17.20 12.67
N TYR A 96 5.05 17.27 12.54
CA TYR A 96 4.12 17.56 13.63
C TYR A 96 3.11 16.43 13.81
N ASN A 97 3.37 15.55 14.79
CA ASN A 97 2.43 14.50 15.16
C ASN A 97 1.22 15.09 15.88
N ARG A 98 0.03 14.89 15.30
CA ARG A 98 -1.29 15.35 15.80
C ARG A 98 -2.06 14.26 16.54
N TRP A 99 -1.45 13.13 16.90
CA TRP A 99 -2.14 12.02 17.56
C TRP A 99 -2.91 12.43 18.83
N ASP A 100 -2.28 13.26 19.65
CA ASP A 100 -2.86 13.79 20.89
C ASP A 100 -3.56 15.16 20.69
N ASP A 101 -3.65 15.65 19.44
CA ASP A 101 -4.35 16.90 19.16
C ASP A 101 -5.87 16.65 19.22
N PRO A 102 -6.62 17.31 20.11
CA PRO A 102 -8.06 17.12 20.22
C PRO A 102 -8.85 17.75 19.06
N ARG A 103 -8.18 18.37 18.07
CA ARG A 103 -8.79 19.13 16.98
C ARG A 103 -8.62 18.48 15.63
#